data_AF-A0A1V9Y7Z4-F1
#
_entry.id   AF-A0A1V9Y7Z4-F1
#
_cell.length_a   1.000
_cell.length_b   1.000
_cell.length_c   1.000
_cell.angle_alpha   90.00
_cell.angle_beta   90.00
_cell.angle_gamma   90.00
#
_symmetry.space_group_name_H-M   'P 1'
#
loop_
_entity.id
_entity.type
_entity.pdbx_description
1 polymer ?
#
loop_
_entity_poly.entity_id
_entity_poly.type
_entity_poly.pdbx_seq_one_letter_code
_entity_poly.pdbx_strand_id
1 'polypeptide(L)'
;MDVVCASGDRVRLRDASAYLKAKKANEGASIAEQLKNASLEYSPKVAENAPAKKAYLEKRRQYLQRRQEEKMYNKMLGKLDGPKGDADMQREMKSVTQHLSIGANMIAAMATAFFVAYYISSSLTSDETVRLLIGLGATIGMMIVEMVLYIARATKQEEIARRQRKKAV
;
A
#
# COMPACT_ATOMS: atom_id res chain seq x y z
N MET A 1 20.37 -8.48 17.31
CA MET A 1 21.36 -8.77 16.25
C MET A 1 22.68 -8.49 16.88
N ASP A 2 23.55 -9.48 16.80
CA ASP A 2 24.84 -9.47 17.46
C ASP A 2 25.90 -9.62 16.36
N VAL A 3 27.00 -8.88 16.50
CA VAL A 3 28.18 -9.02 15.67
C VAL A 3 29.06 -10.06 16.35
N VAL A 4 29.46 -11.08 15.61
CA VAL A 4 30.54 -11.98 16.02
C VAL A 4 31.82 -11.42 15.43
N CYS A 5 32.72 -10.91 16.28
CA CYS A 5 34.01 -10.40 15.84
C CYS A 5 34.96 -11.55 15.46
N ALA A 6 36.04 -11.24 14.74
CA ALA A 6 37.05 -12.23 14.34
C ALA A 6 37.66 -13.02 15.51
N SER A 7 37.64 -12.43 16.72
CA SER A 7 38.07 -13.07 17.98
C SER A 7 37.06 -14.06 18.58
N GLY A 8 35.88 -14.21 17.96
CA GLY A 8 34.78 -15.04 18.48
C GLY A 8 33.87 -14.34 19.51
N ASP A 9 34.17 -13.09 19.86
CA ASP A 9 33.39 -12.30 20.82
C ASP A 9 32.03 -11.90 20.22
N ARG A 10 30.95 -12.13 20.96
CA ARG A 10 29.58 -11.73 20.58
C ARG A 10 29.21 -10.41 21.21
N VAL A 11 28.96 -9.39 20.39
CA VAL A 11 28.61 -8.04 20.86
C VAL A 11 27.32 -7.58 20.20
N ARG A 12 26.40 -7.00 20.98
CA ARG A 12 25.17 -6.42 20.43
C ARG A 12 25.53 -5.34 19.40
N LEU A 13 24.82 -5.31 18.27
CA LEU A 13 25.13 -4.35 17.19
C LEU A 13 25.20 -2.89 17.63
N ARG A 14 24.37 -2.51 18.60
CA ARG A 14 24.32 -1.14 19.14
C ARG A 14 25.60 -0.78 19.90
N ASP A 15 26.21 -1.76 20.54
CA ASP A 15 27.36 -1.58 21.42
C ASP A 15 28.68 -1.94 20.70
N ALA A 16 28.60 -2.52 19.50
CA ALA A 16 29.74 -2.97 18.70
C ALA A 16 30.74 -1.83 18.39
N SER A 17 30.26 -0.61 18.15
CA SER A 17 31.14 0.53 17.86
C SER A 17 31.96 0.98 19.07
N ALA A 18 31.37 0.92 20.27
CA ALA A 18 32.05 1.22 21.53
C ALA A 18 33.05 0.11 21.88
N TYR A 19 32.66 -1.15 21.67
CA TYR A 19 33.51 -2.31 21.91
C TYR A 19 34.76 -2.31 21.02
N LEU A 20 34.63 -2.08 19.71
CA LEU A 20 35.77 -2.05 18.79
C LEU A 20 36.72 -0.88 19.08
N LYS A 21 36.19 0.27 19.50
CA LYS A 21 37.01 1.42 19.92
C LYS A 21 37.79 1.14 21.21
N ALA A 22 37.14 0.53 22.21
CA ALA A 22 37.79 0.14 23.46
C ALA A 22 38.88 -0.93 23.22
N LYS A 23 38.62 -1.91 22.35
CA LYS A 23 39.58 -2.96 22.02
C LYS A 23 40.79 -2.42 21.26
N LYS A 24 40.60 -1.46 20.34
CA LYS A 24 41.70 -0.74 19.71
C LYS A 24 42.55 0.04 20.73
N ALA A 25 41.92 0.70 21.71
CA ALA A 25 42.62 1.49 22.72
C ALA A 25 43.45 0.63 23.69
N ASN A 26 42.95 -0.57 24.03
CA ASN A 26 43.59 -1.45 25.01
C ASN A 26 44.60 -2.42 24.39
N GLU A 27 44.32 -2.96 23.20
CA GLU A 27 45.12 -4.03 22.57
C GLU A 27 45.87 -3.55 21.31
N GLY A 28 45.67 -2.30 20.88
CA GLY A 28 46.31 -1.74 19.67
C GLY A 28 45.82 -2.36 18.34
N ALA A 29 44.89 -3.31 18.40
CA ALA A 29 44.41 -4.06 17.24
C ALA A 29 43.63 -3.18 16.25
N SER A 30 43.86 -3.39 14.96
CA SER A 30 43.18 -2.65 13.89
C SER A 30 41.71 -3.04 13.79
N ILE A 31 40.81 -2.05 13.73
CA ILE A 31 39.37 -2.26 13.58
C ILE A 31 39.07 -3.07 12.31
N ALA A 32 39.84 -2.84 11.23
CA ALA A 32 39.69 -3.57 9.97
C ALA A 32 39.99 -5.07 10.12
N GLU A 33 40.92 -5.42 11.00
CA GLU A 33 41.32 -6.79 11.28
C GLU A 33 40.28 -7.51 12.16
N GLN A 34 39.70 -6.80 13.13
CA GLN A 34 38.62 -7.31 13.98
C GLN A 34 37.31 -7.54 13.23
N LEU A 35 37.09 -6.82 12.13
CA LEU A 35 35.94 -6.97 11.24
C LEU A 35 36.18 -7.97 10.11
N LYS A 36 37.43 -8.41 9.90
CA LYS A 36 37.76 -9.41 8.87
C LYS A 36 37.14 -10.75 9.30
N ASN A 37 36.16 -11.22 8.53
CA ASN A 37 35.33 -12.40 8.85
C ASN A 37 34.32 -12.21 9.99
N ALA A 38 34.02 -10.97 10.38
CA ALA A 38 32.93 -10.74 11.31
C ALA A 38 31.58 -11.10 10.66
N SER A 39 30.73 -11.83 11.39
CA SER A 39 29.43 -12.26 10.91
C SER A 39 28.30 -11.64 11.74
N LEU A 40 27.16 -11.46 11.08
CA LEU A 40 25.93 -10.97 11.70
C LEU A 40 25.08 -12.16 12.11
N GLU A 41 25.07 -12.48 13.39
CA GLU A 41 24.21 -13.54 13.93
C GLU A 41 22.93 -12.93 14.52
N TYR A 42 21.80 -13.46 14.07
CA TYR A 42 20.51 -13.16 14.67
C TYR A 42 20.29 -14.11 15.85
N SER A 43 20.57 -13.64 17.06
CA SER A 43 20.11 -14.32 18.28
C SER A 43 18.59 -14.09 18.42
N PRO A 44 17.75 -15.14 18.34
CA PRO A 44 16.32 -14.97 18.44
C PRO A 44 15.97 -14.52 19.86
N LYS A 45 15.41 -13.31 20.00
CA LYS A 45 14.71 -12.93 21.23
C LYS A 45 13.61 -13.98 21.45
N VAL A 46 13.68 -14.72 22.55
CA VAL A 46 12.61 -15.65 22.96
C VAL A 46 11.36 -14.81 23.18
N ALA A 47 10.48 -14.80 22.19
CA ALA A 47 9.28 -13.98 22.21
C ALA A 47 8.27 -14.61 23.16
N GLU A 48 7.85 -13.86 24.17
CA GLU A 48 6.88 -14.20 25.22
C GLU A 48 5.54 -14.78 24.68
N ASN A 49 5.23 -14.50 23.40
CA ASN A 49 4.04 -14.99 22.69
C ASN A 49 4.34 -16.11 21.67
N ALA A 50 5.32 -16.98 21.99
CA ALA A 50 5.78 -18.06 21.13
C ALA A 50 4.67 -19.00 20.59
N PRO A 51 3.67 -19.47 21.36
CA PRO A 51 2.69 -20.44 20.84
C PRO A 51 1.68 -19.81 19.87
N ALA A 52 1.14 -18.63 20.19
CA ALA A 52 0.17 -17.94 19.33
C ALA A 52 0.79 -17.50 17.99
N LYS A 53 2.05 -17.03 18.02
CA LYS A 53 2.79 -16.68 16.80
C LYS A 53 3.11 -17.91 15.96
N LYS A 54 3.46 -19.05 16.58
CA LYS A 54 3.69 -20.31 15.86
C LYS A 54 2.42 -20.80 15.16
N ALA A 55 1.29 -20.84 15.87
CA ALA A 55 0.01 -21.25 15.29
C ALA A 55 -0.42 -20.36 14.11
N TYR A 56 -0.23 -19.04 14.20
CA TYR A 56 -0.49 -18.13 13.08
C TYR A 56 0.44 -18.37 11.89
N LEU A 57 1.73 -18.57 12.14
CA LEU A 57 2.72 -18.83 11.09
C LEU A 57 2.50 -20.18 10.42
N GLU A 58 2.04 -21.20 11.14
CA GLU A 58 1.66 -22.51 10.60
C GLU A 58 0.44 -22.41 9.69
N LYS A 59 -0.64 -21.75 10.15
CA LYS A 59 -1.82 -21.48 9.32
C LYS A 59 -1.46 -20.70 8.06
N ARG A 60 -0.60 -19.68 8.21
CA ARG A 60 -0.13 -18.89 7.07
C ARG A 60 0.72 -19.71 6.10
N ARG A 61 1.56 -20.62 6.60
CA ARG A 61 2.39 -21.51 5.77
C ARG A 61 1.50 -22.47 4.97
N GLN A 62 0.52 -23.11 5.62
CA GLN A 62 -0.45 -23.99 4.96
C GLN A 62 -1.23 -23.25 3.87
N TYR A 63 -1.72 -22.04 4.15
CA TYR A 63 -2.40 -21.22 3.15
C TYR A 63 -1.52 -20.89 1.94
N LEU A 64 -0.26 -20.52 2.19
CA LEU A 64 0.69 -20.20 1.11
C LEU A 64 1.06 -21.43 0.29
N GLN A 65 1.21 -22.60 0.93
CA GLN A 65 1.45 -23.87 0.26
C GLN A 65 0.27 -24.24 -0.65
N ARG A 66 -0.95 -24.23 -0.12
CA ARG A 66 -2.17 -24.48 -0.90
C ARG A 66 -2.27 -23.55 -2.12
N ARG A 67 -1.99 -22.26 -1.95
CA ARG A 67 -2.03 -21.29 -3.06
C ARG A 67 -0.92 -21.52 -4.09
N GLN A 68 0.24 -22.02 -3.68
CA GLN A 68 1.31 -22.40 -4.60
C GLN A 68 0.95 -23.68 -5.36
N GLU A 69 0.40 -24.68 -4.66
CA GLU A 69 -0.10 -25.92 -5.25
C GLU A 69 -1.20 -25.63 -6.28
N GLU A 70 -2.18 -24.78 -5.96
CA GLU A 70 -3.23 -24.36 -6.90
C GLU A 70 -2.64 -23.67 -8.15
N LYS A 71 -1.63 -22.82 -8.00
CA LYS A 71 -0.95 -22.19 -9.14
C LYS A 71 -0.19 -23.20 -9.99
N MET A 72 0.52 -24.14 -9.35
CA MET A 72 1.28 -25.17 -10.05
C MET A 72 0.33 -26.16 -10.73
N TYR A 73 -0.77 -26.53 -10.08
CA TYR A 73 -1.85 -27.33 -10.64
C TYR A 73 -2.48 -26.65 -11.85
N ASN A 74 -2.87 -25.38 -11.73
CA ASN A 74 -3.40 -24.60 -12.87
C ASN A 74 -2.38 -24.43 -14.01
N LYS A 75 -1.08 -24.39 -13.68
CA LYS A 75 0.00 -24.36 -14.68
C LYS A 75 0.21 -25.72 -15.36
N MET A 76 0.06 -26.82 -14.61
CA MET A 76 0.18 -28.20 -15.09
C MET A 76 -1.05 -28.66 -15.87
N LEU A 77 -2.24 -28.16 -15.53
CA LEU A 77 -3.46 -28.22 -16.34
C LEU A 77 -3.41 -27.30 -17.57
N GLY A 78 -2.20 -26.87 -17.97
CA GLY A 78 -1.97 -25.95 -19.06
C GLY A 78 -2.85 -26.26 -20.27
N LYS A 79 -3.72 -25.29 -20.60
CA LYS A 79 -4.56 -25.25 -21.80
C LYS A 79 -5.72 -26.25 -21.87
N LEU A 80 -6.37 -26.58 -20.76
CA LEU A 80 -7.82 -26.73 -20.85
C LEU A 80 -8.37 -25.30 -20.86
N ASP A 81 -8.78 -24.83 -22.05
CA ASP A 81 -9.55 -23.59 -22.20
C ASP A 81 -10.81 -23.70 -21.32
N GLY A 82 -10.69 -23.33 -20.05
CA GLY A 82 -11.83 -22.99 -19.21
C GLY A 82 -12.55 -21.81 -19.87
N PRO A 83 -13.88 -21.71 -19.75
CA PRO A 83 -14.66 -20.73 -20.50
C PRO A 83 -14.12 -19.32 -20.21
N LYS A 84 -13.48 -18.72 -21.23
CA LYS A 84 -12.90 -17.37 -21.19
C LYS A 84 -13.91 -16.29 -20.77
N GLY A 85 -15.21 -16.62 -20.82
CA GLY A 85 -16.30 -15.79 -20.34
C GLY A 85 -16.09 -15.25 -18.93
N ASP A 86 -15.67 -16.04 -17.94
CA ASP A 86 -15.61 -15.55 -16.56
C ASP A 86 -14.43 -14.61 -16.28
N ALA A 87 -13.27 -14.83 -16.90
CA ALA A 87 -12.09 -13.98 -16.69
C ALA A 87 -12.21 -12.64 -17.43
N ASP A 88 -12.77 -12.65 -18.64
CA ASP A 88 -13.04 -11.42 -19.40
C ASP A 88 -14.25 -10.68 -18.80
N MET A 89 -15.31 -11.38 -18.40
CA MET A 89 -16.46 -10.78 -17.70
C MET A 89 -16.06 -10.21 -16.33
N GLN A 90 -15.20 -10.86 -15.55
CA GLN A 90 -14.67 -10.26 -14.31
C GLN A 90 -13.81 -9.02 -14.56
N ARG A 91 -13.04 -8.98 -15.66
CA ARG A 91 -12.27 -7.79 -16.06
C ARG A 91 -13.19 -6.65 -16.47
N GLU A 92 -14.25 -6.94 -17.22
CA GLU A 92 -15.26 -5.95 -17.62
C GLU A 92 -16.10 -5.47 -16.44
N MET A 93 -16.55 -6.37 -15.55
CA MET A 93 -17.26 -5.96 -14.33
C MET A 93 -16.39 -5.07 -13.44
N LYS A 94 -15.08 -5.36 -13.37
CA LYS A 94 -14.13 -4.53 -12.61
C LYS A 94 -13.92 -3.15 -13.24
N SER A 95 -13.93 -3.03 -14.57
CA SER A 95 -13.85 -1.72 -15.23
C SER A 95 -15.15 -0.94 -15.06
N VAL A 96 -16.32 -1.57 -15.23
CA VAL A 96 -17.63 -0.93 -15.09
C VAL A 96 -17.86 -0.44 -13.66
N THR A 97 -17.54 -1.23 -12.65
CA THR A 97 -17.62 -0.80 -11.24
C THR A 97 -16.66 0.34 -10.92
N GLN A 98 -15.47 0.36 -11.54
CA GLN A 98 -14.52 1.45 -11.38
C GLN A 98 -15.06 2.78 -11.97
N HIS A 99 -15.70 2.74 -13.14
CA HIS A 99 -16.33 3.94 -13.73
C HIS A 99 -17.58 4.40 -12.96
N LEU A 100 -18.39 3.47 -12.46
CA LEU A 100 -19.54 3.77 -11.61
C LEU A 100 -19.15 4.45 -10.30
N SER A 101 -18.10 3.97 -9.62
CA SER A 101 -17.62 4.57 -8.38
C SER A 101 -17.16 6.02 -8.57
N ILE A 102 -16.57 6.32 -9.73
CA ILE A 102 -16.14 7.67 -10.09
C ILE A 102 -17.36 8.57 -10.33
N GLY A 103 -18.34 8.10 -11.11
CA GLY A 103 -19.57 8.86 -11.38
C GLY A 103 -20.45 9.07 -10.14
N ALA A 104 -20.51 8.09 -9.24
CA ALA A 104 -21.25 8.18 -7.99
C ALA A 104 -20.68 9.27 -7.06
N ASN A 105 -19.34 9.36 -6.96
CA ASN A 105 -18.70 10.42 -6.20
C ASN A 105 -19.01 11.81 -6.81
N MET A 106 -19.11 11.88 -8.13
CA MET A 106 -19.44 13.10 -8.88
C MET A 106 -20.84 13.63 -8.50
N ILE A 107 -21.84 12.75 -8.55
CA ILE A 107 -23.21 13.09 -8.18
C ILE A 107 -23.31 13.46 -6.70
N ALA A 108 -22.59 12.75 -5.81
CA ALA A 108 -22.58 13.05 -4.39
C ALA A 108 -21.97 14.44 -4.09
N ALA A 109 -20.90 14.82 -4.79
CA ALA A 109 -20.29 16.13 -4.65
C ALA A 109 -21.22 17.26 -5.12
N MET A 110 -21.93 17.07 -6.24
CA MET A 110 -22.93 18.01 -6.71
C MET A 110 -24.08 18.19 -5.71
N ALA A 111 -24.61 17.08 -5.19
CA ALA A 111 -25.69 17.11 -4.20
C ALA A 111 -25.24 17.82 -2.91
N THR A 112 -24.05 17.49 -2.40
CA THR A 112 -23.53 18.12 -1.18
C THR A 112 -23.29 19.61 -1.37
N ALA A 113 -22.74 20.05 -2.50
CA ALA A 113 -22.56 21.47 -2.80
C ALA A 113 -23.90 22.22 -2.85
N PHE A 114 -24.93 21.63 -3.46
CA PHE A 114 -26.28 22.20 -3.49
C PHE A 114 -26.84 22.38 -2.08
N PHE A 115 -26.82 21.33 -1.26
CA PHE A 115 -27.37 21.38 0.10
C PHE A 115 -26.59 22.35 1.00
N VAL A 116 -25.26 22.39 0.90
CA VAL A 116 -24.43 23.32 1.67
C VAL A 116 -24.72 24.76 1.28
N ALA A 117 -24.80 25.07 -0.02
CA ALA A 117 -25.11 26.42 -0.49
C ALA A 117 -26.55 26.83 -0.18
N TYR A 118 -27.51 25.90 -0.29
CA TYR A 118 -28.89 26.13 0.13
C TYR A 118 -28.98 26.41 1.63
N TYR A 119 -28.26 25.66 2.46
CA TYR A 119 -28.21 25.89 3.90
C TYR A 119 -27.56 27.25 4.25
N ILE A 120 -26.45 27.60 3.62
CA ILE A 120 -25.79 28.90 3.83
C ILE A 120 -26.71 30.05 3.41
N SER A 121 -27.30 29.95 2.22
CA SER A 121 -28.25 30.97 1.72
C SER A 121 -29.49 31.08 2.60
N SER A 122 -29.89 30.02 3.30
CA SER A 122 -30.99 30.08 4.25
C SER A 122 -30.76 31.06 5.40
N SER A 123 -29.49 31.27 5.79
CA SER A 123 -29.11 32.24 6.81
C SER A 123 -29.03 33.68 6.30
N LEU A 124 -28.89 33.87 4.98
CA LEU A 124 -28.63 35.16 4.34
C LEU A 124 -29.86 35.79 3.70
N THR A 125 -30.73 34.99 3.10
CA THR A 125 -31.95 35.46 2.43
C THR A 125 -33.17 34.72 2.95
N SER A 126 -34.30 35.40 3.05
CA SER A 126 -35.59 34.78 3.39
C SER A 126 -36.38 34.30 2.17
N ASP A 127 -35.97 34.72 0.97
CA ASP A 127 -36.63 34.35 -0.28
C ASP A 127 -36.18 32.96 -0.75
N GLU A 128 -37.13 32.04 -0.85
CA GLU A 128 -36.93 30.66 -1.28
C GLU A 128 -36.38 30.56 -2.71
N THR A 129 -36.82 31.44 -3.60
CA THR A 129 -36.37 31.47 -5.01
C THR A 129 -34.89 31.79 -5.09
N VAL A 130 -34.44 32.77 -4.29
CA VAL A 130 -33.04 33.18 -4.24
C VAL A 130 -32.16 32.07 -3.65
N ARG A 131 -32.65 31.34 -2.64
CA ARG A 131 -31.93 30.17 -2.08
C ARG A 131 -31.73 29.07 -3.11
N LEU A 132 -32.77 28.76 -3.90
CA LEU A 132 -32.67 27.77 -4.98
C LEU A 132 -31.70 28.20 -6.08
N LEU A 133 -31.71 29.48 -6.48
CA LEU A 133 -30.77 30.02 -7.47
C LEU A 133 -29.32 29.97 -6.98
N ILE A 134 -29.06 30.29 -5.71
CA ILE A 134 -27.73 30.19 -5.11
C ILE A 134 -27.28 28.73 -5.06
N GLY A 135 -28.16 27.82 -4.64
CA GLY A 135 -27.91 26.38 -4.64
C GLY A 135 -27.54 25.88 -6.03
N LEU A 136 -28.32 26.24 -7.06
CA LEU A 136 -28.07 25.86 -8.45
C LEU A 136 -26.73 26.41 -8.95
N GLY A 137 -26.42 27.67 -8.66
CA GLY A 137 -25.14 28.29 -9.00
C GLY A 137 -23.95 27.57 -8.36
N ALA A 138 -24.09 27.16 -7.09
CA ALA A 138 -23.07 26.39 -6.39
C ALA A 138 -22.88 24.99 -7.01
N THR A 139 -23.94 24.32 -7.45
CA THR A 139 -23.84 23.03 -8.15
C THR A 139 -23.08 23.16 -9.46
N ILE A 140 -23.37 24.21 -10.25
CA ILE A 140 -22.65 24.49 -11.50
C ILE A 140 -21.17 24.78 -11.23
N GLY A 141 -20.87 25.59 -10.21
CA GLY A 141 -19.50 25.85 -9.79
C GLY A 141 -18.78 24.56 -9.36
N MET A 142 -19.46 23.71 -8.59
CA MET A 142 -18.91 22.42 -8.17
C MET A 142 -18.65 21.49 -9.36
N MET A 143 -19.51 21.50 -10.38
CA MET A 143 -19.30 20.73 -11.61
C MET A 143 -17.99 21.11 -12.32
N ILE A 144 -17.66 22.40 -12.37
CA ILE A 144 -16.39 22.87 -12.96
C ILE A 144 -15.20 22.37 -12.13
N VAL A 145 -15.28 22.50 -10.80
CA VAL A 145 -14.25 22.02 -9.89
C VAL A 145 -14.03 20.51 -10.06
N GLU A 146 -15.10 19.74 -10.12
CA GLU A 146 -15.03 18.30 -10.35
C GLU A 146 -14.44 17.93 -11.71
N MET A 147 -14.77 18.66 -12.78
CA MET A 147 -14.19 18.43 -14.09
C MET A 147 -12.66 18.62 -14.07
N VAL A 148 -12.19 19.67 -13.38
CA VAL A 148 -10.74 19.91 -13.21
C VAL A 148 -10.09 18.83 -12.37
N LEU A 149 -10.70 18.45 -11.24
CA LEU A 149 -10.21 17.37 -10.39
C LEU A 149 -10.19 16.02 -11.11
N TYR A 150 -11.19 15.76 -11.96
CA TYR A 150 -11.29 14.58 -12.79
C TYR A 150 -10.13 14.51 -13.78
N ILE A 151 -9.84 15.60 -14.51
CA ILE A 151 -8.70 15.67 -15.44
C ILE A 151 -7.37 15.46 -14.69
N ALA A 152 -7.19 16.12 -13.54
CA ALA A 152 -5.98 15.98 -12.73
C ALA A 152 -5.80 14.54 -12.20
N ARG A 153 -6.90 13.85 -11.88
CA ARG A 153 -6.86 12.45 -11.46
C ARG A 153 -6.60 11.50 -12.63
N ALA A 154 -7.24 11.75 -13.77
CA ALA A 154 -7.12 10.95 -14.98
C ALA A 154 -5.67 10.97 -15.51
N THR A 155 -5.04 12.14 -15.56
CA THR A 155 -3.63 12.29 -15.98
C THR A 155 -2.68 11.53 -15.07
N LYS A 156 -2.89 11.57 -13.73
CA LYS A 156 -2.10 10.78 -12.77
C LYS A 156 -2.31 9.27 -12.94
N GLN A 157 -3.53 8.81 -13.19
CA GLN A 157 -3.81 7.40 -13.43
C GLN A 157 -3.14 6.91 -14.72
N GLU A 158 -3.14 7.72 -15.77
CA GLU A 158 -2.45 7.39 -17.01
C GLU A 158 -0.93 7.27 -16.82
N GLU A 159 -0.33 8.16 -16.02
CA GLU A 159 1.11 8.09 -15.72
C GLU A 159 1.48 6.82 -14.95
N ILE A 160 0.65 6.42 -13.97
CA ILE A 160 0.83 5.17 -13.22
C ILE A 160 0.68 3.97 -14.15
N ALA A 161 -0.31 3.96 -15.03
CA ALA A 161 -0.50 2.89 -16.02
C ALA A 161 0.68 2.78 -16.98
N ARG A 162 1.24 3.91 -17.44
CA ARG A 162 2.46 3.95 -18.27
C ARG A 162 3.67 3.38 -17.52
N ARG A 163 3.86 3.72 -16.25
CA ARG A 163 4.95 3.17 -15.41
C ARG A 163 4.80 1.68 -15.17
N GLN A 164 3.58 1.16 -15.02
CA GLN A 164 3.33 -0.27 -14.87
C GLN A 164 3.63 -1.04 -16.17
N ARG A 165 3.26 -0.50 -17.34
CA ARG A 165 3.60 -1.10 -18.65
C ARG A 165 5.12 -1.16 -18.87
N LYS A 166 5.86 -0.10 -18.52
CA LYS A 166 7.32 -0.07 -18.63
C LYS A 166 8.07 -1.03 -17.68
N LYS A 167 7.43 -1.50 -16.60
CA LYS A 167 8.02 -2.49 -15.67
C LYS A 167 7.67 -3.93 -16.01
N ALA A 168 6.71 -4.14 -16.91
CA ALA A 168 6.25 -5.46 -17.34
C ALA A 168 6.94 -5.95 -18.63
N VAL A 169 7.67 -5.07 -19.31
CA VAL A 169 8.60 -5.35 -20.41
C VAL A 169 10.00 -5.41 -19.82
#